data_AF-A0A3N5INB8-F1
#
_entry.id   AF-A0A3N5INB8-F1
#
_cell.length_a   1.000
_cell.length_b   1.000
_cell.length_c   1.000
_cell.angle_alpha   90.00
_cell.angle_beta   90.00
_cell.angle_gamma   90.00
#
_symmetry.space_group_name_H-M   'P 1'
#
loop_
_entity.id
_entity.type
_entity.pdbx_description
1 polymer ?
#
loop_
_entity_poly.entity_id
_entity_poly.type
_entity_poly.pdbx_seq_one_letter_code
_entity_poly.pdbx_strand_id
1 'polypeptide(L)'
;MKKSNWPDDYLKKTLSAREAIERIQSGQRIFIGSSCGEPQGLVRELVNQAHCFADLEIVRLLSLESSPLTQIAAKTGGNCFTIRSFYLGSIKPRSLERNKRFITPINLSAVPRLLKSRQLPIHVALIQVSPPDDFGWMSLGVSVDITLAGAQSADLVIAQVNPRMPRVLGRSFLHVDDVHLIVEGEEDLLTITDPPDSPASRRIAEHVAKLIDDGSTIQISLGAAPRATLLALGDRKDLGIHTRYLTDAIMDLVARGVITNRKKGFNEGKLVASAAIGSKNLYEFIDDNPGIEFYPSDYVNNPGVIARNNKMVALNVAMAMDLTGQVAADALPYNNFSGVSGMMDFIRGASEAPEGKSILMLPSTTLDGKSSRIVPFLENIAVVVPRGDVQYVVTEYGIVNLFGKSLQERAMALISIAHPDFREDLFYQAKKIGLLGPERSLSESIFGIYPLKVEEIREVNGNKVFLRPAKPTDERLIQEHFYDMDKDDVISRFMHEKLLFPRKDVADMYQVDYVRNMTIVAVVGEVGVERIVSVGAYFFEPARNMAEVAFSVLKDWQGLGLSSLIIRKLADAARENGISGLTAYTQPNNQRMIKLFQSLPYKVNTSFDEDMLYLSCKFDEPA
;
A
#
# COMPACT_ATOMS: atom_id res chain seq x y z
N MET A 1 -52.84 -15.08 12.89
CA MET A 1 -51.96 -15.75 13.85
C MET A 1 -51.29 -14.68 14.71
N LYS A 2 -51.39 -14.74 16.04
CA LYS A 2 -50.59 -13.85 16.90
C LYS A 2 -49.12 -14.14 16.59
N LYS A 3 -48.32 -13.11 16.25
CA LYS A 3 -46.86 -13.26 16.18
C LYS A 3 -46.41 -13.83 17.52
N SER A 4 -45.75 -14.98 17.49
CA SER A 4 -45.12 -15.57 18.67
C SER A 4 -44.10 -14.58 19.22
N ASN A 5 -43.91 -14.55 20.54
CA ASN A 5 -42.94 -13.65 21.17
C ASN A 5 -41.53 -14.19 20.92
N TRP A 6 -40.57 -13.34 20.54
CA TRP A 6 -39.24 -13.78 20.13
C TRP A 6 -38.48 -14.63 21.18
N PRO A 7 -38.64 -14.43 22.51
CA PRO A 7 -37.99 -15.29 23.51
C PRO A 7 -38.51 -16.74 23.47
N ASP A 8 -39.80 -16.93 23.23
CA ASP A 8 -40.39 -18.27 23.11
C ASP A 8 -39.91 -18.95 21.82
N ASP A 9 -39.74 -18.18 20.75
CA ASP A 9 -39.22 -18.67 19.48
C ASP A 9 -37.73 -18.99 19.56
N TYR A 10 -36.94 -18.21 20.31
CA TYR A 10 -35.55 -18.52 20.60
C TYR A 10 -35.43 -19.92 21.21
N LEU A 11 -36.15 -20.19 22.30
CA LEU A 11 -36.12 -21.48 22.99
C LEU A 11 -36.57 -22.64 22.10
N LYS A 12 -37.56 -22.44 21.22
CA LYS A 12 -38.03 -23.47 20.27
C LYS A 12 -37.03 -23.76 19.16
N LYS A 13 -36.23 -22.77 18.76
CA LYS A 13 -35.21 -22.88 17.70
C LYS A 13 -33.90 -23.46 18.23
N THR A 14 -33.67 -23.43 19.53
CA THR A 14 -32.43 -23.94 20.16
C THR A 14 -32.34 -25.45 20.06
N LEU A 15 -31.25 -25.94 19.46
CA LEU A 15 -30.89 -27.35 19.32
C LEU A 15 -29.42 -27.56 19.72
N SER A 16 -29.03 -28.82 19.92
CA SER A 16 -27.61 -29.16 19.95
C SER A 16 -26.97 -28.97 18.57
N ALA A 17 -25.64 -28.73 18.53
CA ALA A 17 -24.90 -28.63 17.27
C ALA A 17 -25.13 -29.85 16.36
N ARG A 18 -25.17 -31.05 16.96
CA ARG A 18 -25.42 -32.31 16.25
C ARG A 18 -26.77 -32.31 15.56
N GLU A 19 -27.84 -32.04 16.29
CA GLU A 19 -29.22 -32.04 15.77
C GLU A 19 -29.43 -30.95 14.71
N ALA A 20 -28.76 -29.81 14.86
CA ALA A 20 -28.81 -28.73 13.88
C ALA A 20 -28.14 -29.13 12.55
N ILE A 21 -26.96 -29.75 12.61
CA ILE A 21 -26.25 -30.26 11.42
C ILE A 21 -27.01 -31.41 10.75
N GLU A 22 -27.72 -32.26 11.50
CA GLU A 22 -28.58 -33.32 10.95
C GLU A 22 -29.76 -32.77 10.11
N ARG A 23 -30.07 -31.46 10.17
CA ARG A 23 -31.07 -30.83 9.29
C ARG A 23 -30.57 -30.53 7.87
N ILE A 24 -29.27 -30.64 7.65
CA ILE A 24 -28.64 -30.43 6.34
C ILE A 24 -28.88 -31.66 5.46
N GLN A 25 -29.12 -31.43 4.17
CA GLN A 25 -29.35 -32.51 3.20
C GLN A 25 -28.20 -32.58 2.18
N SER A 26 -27.88 -33.80 1.74
CA SER A 26 -26.94 -34.05 0.63
C SER A 26 -27.29 -33.23 -0.62
N GLY A 27 -26.26 -32.79 -1.37
CA GLY A 27 -26.42 -31.94 -2.55
C GLY A 27 -26.64 -30.45 -2.26
N GLN A 28 -26.74 -30.04 -0.99
CA GLN A 28 -26.93 -28.64 -0.62
C GLN A 28 -25.65 -27.81 -0.69
N ARG A 29 -25.84 -26.50 -0.78
CA ARG A 29 -24.78 -25.49 -0.75
C ARG A 29 -24.78 -24.84 0.62
N ILE A 30 -23.66 -24.94 1.31
CA ILE A 30 -23.51 -24.47 2.68
C ILE A 30 -22.58 -23.27 2.68
N PHE A 31 -23.10 -22.10 2.99
CA PHE A 31 -22.28 -20.94 3.28
C PHE A 31 -21.74 -21.04 4.71
N ILE A 32 -20.45 -20.81 4.89
CA ILE A 32 -19.82 -20.72 6.22
C ILE A 32 -19.39 -19.27 6.46
N GLY A 33 -19.75 -18.73 7.61
CA GLY A 33 -19.31 -17.43 8.11
C GLY A 33 -17.81 -17.23 7.98
N SER A 34 -17.41 -16.03 7.59
CA SER A 34 -16.05 -15.74 7.16
C SER A 34 -15.09 -15.45 8.33
N SER A 35 -13.81 -15.42 7.98
CA SER A 35 -12.74 -14.83 8.78
C SER A 35 -12.69 -15.33 10.23
N CYS A 36 -12.52 -14.45 11.21
CA CYS A 36 -12.50 -14.80 12.63
C CYS A 36 -13.89 -15.09 13.21
N GLY A 37 -14.96 -14.83 12.46
CA GLY A 37 -16.35 -15.11 12.84
C GLY A 37 -16.84 -16.50 12.44
N GLU A 38 -15.98 -17.39 11.96
CA GLU A 38 -16.34 -18.77 11.64
C GLU A 38 -17.03 -19.46 12.84
N PRO A 39 -18.23 -20.08 12.68
CA PRO A 39 -18.90 -20.80 13.76
C PRO A 39 -18.21 -22.15 14.02
N GLN A 40 -17.12 -22.12 14.77
CA GLN A 40 -16.21 -23.25 14.94
C GLN A 40 -16.93 -24.51 15.49
N GLY A 41 -17.84 -24.36 16.45
CA GLY A 41 -18.68 -25.45 16.96
C GLY A 41 -19.50 -26.15 15.87
N LEU A 42 -20.19 -25.39 15.02
CA LEU A 42 -20.95 -25.93 13.89
C LEU A 42 -20.05 -26.56 12.84
N VAL A 43 -18.91 -25.95 12.52
CA VAL A 43 -17.95 -26.46 11.53
C VAL A 43 -17.31 -27.77 12.01
N ARG A 44 -16.92 -27.86 13.28
CA ARG A 44 -16.40 -29.10 13.88
C ARG A 44 -17.43 -30.21 13.78
N GLU A 45 -18.69 -29.91 14.04
CA GLU A 45 -19.75 -30.92 13.99
C GLU A 45 -20.09 -31.35 12.56
N LEU A 46 -20.10 -30.43 11.60
CA LEU A 46 -20.20 -30.75 10.17
C LEU A 46 -19.10 -31.71 9.73
N VAL A 47 -17.87 -31.50 10.22
CA VAL A 47 -16.73 -32.38 9.94
C VAL A 47 -16.89 -33.76 10.58
N ASN A 48 -17.35 -33.82 11.84
CA ASN A 48 -17.62 -35.09 12.53
C ASN A 48 -18.65 -35.95 11.78
N GLN A 49 -19.67 -35.30 11.22
CA GLN A 49 -20.74 -35.94 10.46
C GLN A 49 -20.48 -36.01 8.95
N ALA A 50 -19.28 -35.67 8.47
CA ALA A 50 -18.98 -35.58 7.03
C ALA A 50 -19.36 -36.84 6.23
N HIS A 51 -19.24 -38.02 6.86
CA HIS A 51 -19.56 -39.32 6.28
C HIS A 51 -21.06 -39.57 6.07
N CYS A 52 -21.93 -38.80 6.73
CA CYS A 52 -23.38 -38.87 6.59
C CYS A 52 -23.90 -38.13 5.35
N PHE A 53 -23.07 -37.32 4.71
CA PHE A 53 -23.45 -36.46 3.59
C PHE A 53 -22.83 -36.90 2.27
N ALA A 54 -23.53 -36.58 1.19
CA ALA A 54 -23.04 -36.71 -0.18
C ALA A 54 -23.15 -35.38 -0.92
N ASP A 55 -22.16 -35.06 -1.74
CA ASP A 55 -22.18 -33.96 -2.72
C ASP A 55 -22.53 -32.57 -2.15
N LEU A 56 -22.19 -32.27 -0.89
CA LEU A 56 -22.35 -30.89 -0.40
C LEU A 56 -21.35 -29.96 -1.10
N GLU A 57 -21.70 -28.69 -1.27
CA GLU A 57 -20.77 -27.66 -1.72
C GLU A 57 -20.59 -26.60 -0.63
N ILE A 58 -19.39 -26.53 -0.06
CA ILE A 58 -19.05 -25.53 0.95
C ILE A 58 -18.65 -24.24 0.25
N VAL A 59 -19.43 -23.18 0.45
CA VAL A 59 -19.20 -21.84 -0.09
C VAL A 59 -18.63 -20.95 1.01
N ARG A 60 -17.48 -20.31 0.75
CA ARG A 60 -16.85 -19.41 1.74
C ARG A 60 -15.98 -18.35 1.08
N LEU A 61 -15.61 -17.32 1.85
CA LEU A 61 -14.44 -16.50 1.51
C LEU A 61 -13.17 -17.32 1.74
N LEU A 62 -12.11 -17.10 0.95
CA LEU A 62 -10.83 -17.75 1.25
C LEU A 62 -10.31 -17.33 2.63
N SER A 63 -10.25 -18.30 3.53
CA SER A 63 -9.77 -18.18 4.92
C SER A 63 -8.82 -19.33 5.26
N LEU A 64 -8.13 -19.20 6.40
CA LEU A 64 -7.54 -20.36 7.07
C LEU A 64 -8.60 -21.40 7.41
N GLU A 65 -8.20 -22.66 7.38
CA GLU A 65 -9.01 -23.77 7.85
C GLU A 65 -8.74 -24.01 9.33
N SER A 66 -9.71 -23.75 10.20
CA SER A 66 -9.67 -24.23 11.60
C SER A 66 -9.85 -25.75 11.66
N SER A 67 -10.59 -26.29 10.69
CA SER A 67 -11.01 -27.69 10.58
C SER A 67 -10.72 -28.21 9.18
N PRO A 68 -10.40 -29.51 8.99
CA PRO A 68 -9.77 -30.04 7.77
C PRO A 68 -10.73 -30.24 6.58
N LEU A 69 -11.60 -29.27 6.29
CA LEU A 69 -12.59 -29.34 5.22
C LEU A 69 -11.94 -29.62 3.85
N THR A 70 -10.96 -28.82 3.41
CA THR A 70 -10.32 -29.04 2.11
C THR A 70 -9.59 -30.38 2.07
N GLN A 71 -9.00 -30.81 3.18
CA GLN A 71 -8.34 -32.11 3.26
C GLN A 71 -9.34 -33.27 3.14
N ILE A 72 -10.51 -33.19 3.78
CA ILE A 72 -11.58 -34.19 3.68
C ILE A 72 -12.14 -34.22 2.25
N ALA A 73 -12.41 -33.06 1.66
CA ALA A 73 -12.85 -32.95 0.27
C ALA A 73 -11.83 -33.61 -0.69
N ALA A 74 -10.53 -33.40 -0.46
CA ALA A 74 -9.49 -34.04 -1.26
C ALA A 74 -9.42 -35.57 -1.06
N LYS A 75 -9.47 -36.05 0.19
CA LYS A 75 -9.40 -37.49 0.52
C LYS A 75 -10.60 -38.28 0.02
N THR A 76 -11.79 -37.68 0.06
CA THR A 76 -13.05 -38.31 -0.36
C THR A 76 -13.29 -38.21 -1.87
N GLY A 77 -12.37 -37.60 -2.63
CA GLY A 77 -12.58 -37.34 -4.06
C GLY A 77 -13.68 -36.32 -4.34
N GLY A 78 -14.18 -35.61 -3.32
CA GLY A 78 -15.33 -34.70 -3.40
C GLY A 78 -16.67 -35.36 -3.10
N ASN A 79 -16.71 -36.67 -2.81
CA ASN A 79 -17.97 -37.41 -2.64
C ASN A 79 -18.77 -36.96 -1.41
N CYS A 80 -18.11 -36.56 -0.32
CA CYS A 80 -18.81 -36.01 0.85
C CYS A 80 -19.14 -34.54 0.64
N PHE A 81 -18.12 -33.74 0.31
CA PHE A 81 -18.29 -32.35 -0.04
C PHE A 81 -17.16 -31.80 -0.91
N THR A 82 -17.49 -30.75 -1.67
CA THR A 82 -16.61 -29.93 -2.49
C THR A 82 -16.47 -28.53 -1.90
N ILE A 83 -15.44 -27.78 -2.31
CA ILE A 83 -15.17 -26.43 -1.81
C ILE A 83 -15.34 -25.42 -2.94
N ARG A 84 -15.96 -24.29 -2.62
CA ARG A 84 -15.99 -23.07 -3.43
C ARG A 84 -15.51 -21.90 -2.57
N SER A 85 -14.36 -21.35 -2.91
CA SER A 85 -13.76 -20.21 -2.22
C SER A 85 -13.78 -18.96 -3.12
N PHE A 86 -14.38 -17.87 -2.65
CA PHE A 86 -14.26 -16.57 -3.31
C PHE A 86 -12.85 -16.02 -3.10
N TYR A 87 -12.15 -15.74 -4.21
CA TYR A 87 -10.77 -15.23 -4.17
C TYR A 87 -10.33 -14.63 -5.51
N LEU A 88 -9.68 -13.45 -5.48
CA LEU A 88 -9.19 -12.75 -6.69
C LEU A 88 -7.66 -12.61 -6.75
N GLY A 89 -6.89 -13.47 -6.08
CA GLY A 89 -5.44 -13.44 -6.20
C GLY A 89 -4.91 -14.19 -7.43
N SER A 90 -3.60 -14.14 -7.63
CA SER A 90 -2.95 -14.81 -8.77
C SER A 90 -2.85 -16.33 -8.63
N ILE A 91 -3.03 -16.86 -7.41
CA ILE A 91 -3.02 -18.29 -7.05
C ILE A 91 -1.65 -18.94 -7.37
N LYS A 92 -0.58 -18.13 -7.45
CA LYS A 92 0.77 -18.63 -7.75
C LYS A 92 1.45 -19.36 -6.58
N PRO A 93 1.29 -18.95 -5.31
CA PRO A 93 1.89 -19.68 -4.19
C PRO A 93 1.44 -21.14 -4.14
N ARG A 94 2.38 -22.07 -3.91
CA ARG A 94 2.11 -23.54 -3.88
C ARG A 94 0.96 -23.92 -2.94
N SER A 95 0.82 -23.21 -1.82
CA SER A 95 -0.24 -23.43 -0.83
C SER A 95 -1.65 -23.19 -1.40
N LEU A 96 -1.78 -22.28 -2.37
CA LEU A 96 -3.02 -21.90 -3.05
C LEU A 96 -3.21 -22.65 -4.37
N GLU A 97 -2.12 -22.90 -5.11
CA GLU A 97 -2.15 -23.54 -6.43
C GLU A 97 -2.86 -24.91 -6.40
N ARG A 98 -2.63 -25.71 -5.35
CA ARG A 98 -3.30 -27.00 -5.13
C ARG A 98 -4.83 -26.89 -5.05
N ASN A 99 -5.34 -25.71 -4.68
CA ASN A 99 -6.77 -25.43 -4.49
C ASN A 99 -7.38 -24.65 -5.67
N LYS A 100 -6.64 -24.44 -6.78
CA LYS A 100 -7.09 -23.61 -7.91
C LYS A 100 -8.46 -23.98 -8.48
N ARG A 101 -8.81 -25.27 -8.47
CA ARG A 101 -10.11 -25.79 -8.96
C ARG A 101 -11.30 -25.34 -8.13
N PHE A 102 -11.07 -24.87 -6.91
CA PHE A 102 -12.09 -24.45 -5.96
C PHE A 102 -12.26 -22.92 -5.91
N ILE A 103 -11.47 -22.16 -6.69
CA ILE A 103 -11.50 -20.70 -6.65
C ILE A 103 -12.59 -20.15 -7.56
N THR A 104 -13.44 -19.28 -7.01
CA THR A 104 -14.36 -18.44 -7.77
C THR A 104 -13.83 -16.99 -7.77
N PRO A 105 -13.33 -16.49 -8.92
CA PRO A 105 -12.78 -15.14 -9.01
C PRO A 105 -13.90 -14.11 -9.03
N ILE A 106 -13.92 -13.23 -8.03
CA ILE A 106 -14.90 -12.15 -7.90
C ILE A 106 -14.38 -11.06 -6.96
N ASN A 107 -14.71 -9.80 -7.24
CA ASN A 107 -14.48 -8.69 -6.31
C ASN A 107 -15.38 -8.83 -5.08
N LEU A 108 -14.88 -8.47 -3.91
CA LEU A 108 -15.60 -8.64 -2.65
C LEU A 108 -16.90 -7.82 -2.59
N SER A 109 -16.91 -6.64 -3.22
CA SER A 109 -18.10 -5.79 -3.37
C SER A 109 -19.24 -6.45 -4.16
N ALA A 110 -18.91 -7.39 -5.06
CA ALA A 110 -19.88 -8.05 -5.94
C ALA A 110 -20.46 -9.34 -5.33
N VAL A 111 -19.82 -9.93 -4.31
CA VAL A 111 -20.25 -11.18 -3.68
C VAL A 111 -21.67 -11.05 -3.09
N PRO A 112 -22.03 -10.01 -2.33
CA PRO A 112 -23.39 -9.88 -1.80
C PRO A 112 -24.46 -9.87 -2.89
N ARG A 113 -24.20 -9.23 -4.04
CA ARG A 113 -25.12 -9.23 -5.17
C ARG A 113 -25.29 -10.63 -5.76
N LEU A 114 -24.20 -11.39 -5.91
CA LEU A 114 -24.24 -12.78 -6.40
C LEU A 114 -25.13 -13.66 -5.52
N LEU A 115 -25.01 -13.52 -4.19
CA LEU A 115 -25.79 -14.28 -3.22
C LEU A 115 -27.27 -13.83 -3.19
N LYS A 116 -27.52 -12.52 -3.01
CA LYS A 116 -28.87 -11.95 -2.89
C LYS A 116 -29.71 -12.13 -4.15
N SER A 117 -29.08 -12.12 -5.33
CA SER A 117 -29.77 -12.38 -6.61
C SER A 117 -30.01 -13.87 -6.88
N ARG A 118 -29.53 -14.77 -6.00
CA ARG A 118 -29.58 -16.23 -6.16
C ARG A 118 -28.95 -16.76 -7.45
N GLN A 119 -28.06 -15.99 -8.09
CA GLN A 119 -27.19 -16.50 -9.15
C GLN A 119 -26.24 -17.58 -8.61
N LEU A 120 -25.87 -17.49 -7.34
CA LEU A 120 -25.36 -18.61 -6.56
C LEU A 120 -26.30 -18.82 -5.35
N PRO A 121 -27.27 -19.74 -5.43
CA PRO A 121 -28.22 -19.94 -4.34
C PRO A 121 -27.54 -20.67 -3.18
N ILE A 122 -27.79 -20.18 -1.96
CA ILE A 122 -27.31 -20.77 -0.72
C ILE A 122 -28.48 -21.51 -0.07
N HIS A 123 -28.29 -22.78 0.23
CA HIS A 123 -29.33 -23.59 0.86
C HIS A 123 -29.25 -23.48 2.39
N VAL A 124 -28.03 -23.53 2.94
CA VAL A 124 -27.78 -23.43 4.38
C VAL A 124 -26.71 -22.37 4.63
N ALA A 125 -26.91 -21.50 5.62
CA ALA A 125 -25.87 -20.62 6.15
C ALA A 125 -25.56 -21.01 7.59
N LEU A 126 -24.29 -21.31 7.85
CA LEU A 126 -23.74 -21.47 9.19
C LEU A 126 -23.07 -20.17 9.57
N ILE A 127 -23.59 -19.48 10.59
CA ILE A 127 -23.08 -18.20 11.06
C ILE A 127 -22.84 -18.22 12.57
N GLN A 128 -22.05 -17.27 13.06
CA GLN A 128 -21.85 -17.03 14.48
C GLN A 128 -22.34 -15.63 14.84
N VAL A 129 -22.98 -15.49 15.99
CA VAL A 129 -23.57 -14.23 16.46
C VAL A 129 -23.40 -14.05 17.97
N SER A 130 -23.54 -12.81 18.43
CA SER A 130 -23.70 -12.47 19.85
C SER A 130 -25.04 -12.99 20.39
N PRO A 131 -25.21 -13.06 21.72
CA PRO A 131 -26.53 -13.24 22.32
C PRO A 131 -27.53 -12.16 21.85
N PRO A 132 -28.84 -12.48 21.80
CA PRO A 132 -29.86 -11.48 21.54
C PRO A 132 -29.91 -10.44 22.67
N ASP A 133 -30.14 -9.18 22.33
CA ASP A 133 -30.47 -8.15 23.30
C ASP A 133 -31.92 -8.26 23.81
N ASP A 134 -32.33 -7.29 24.63
CA ASP A 134 -33.70 -7.19 25.17
C ASP A 134 -34.80 -7.11 24.09
N PHE A 135 -34.41 -6.85 22.85
CA PHE A 135 -35.31 -6.69 21.71
C PHE A 135 -35.12 -7.79 20.65
N GLY A 136 -34.37 -8.86 20.94
CA GLY A 136 -34.18 -10.00 20.05
C GLY A 136 -33.14 -9.78 18.94
N TRP A 137 -32.32 -8.72 18.99
CA TRP A 137 -31.27 -8.48 17.99
C TRP A 137 -29.95 -9.12 18.40
N MET A 138 -29.37 -9.88 17.49
CA MET A 138 -28.05 -10.50 17.59
C MET A 138 -27.09 -9.82 16.61
N SER A 139 -25.82 -9.68 16.98
CA SER A 139 -24.79 -9.10 16.10
C SER A 139 -23.92 -10.19 15.46
N LEU A 140 -23.58 -10.05 14.19
CA LEU A 140 -22.54 -10.85 13.51
C LEU A 140 -21.11 -10.54 14.03
N GLY A 141 -20.99 -9.51 14.88
CA GLY A 141 -19.78 -9.13 15.58
C GLY A 141 -18.57 -8.92 14.67
N VAL A 142 -17.54 -9.75 14.84
CA VAL A 142 -16.24 -9.57 14.18
C VAL A 142 -16.26 -9.82 12.66
N SER A 143 -17.34 -10.34 12.07
CA SER A 143 -17.37 -10.68 10.63
C SER A 143 -18.75 -10.44 10.00
N VAL A 144 -18.98 -9.22 9.51
CA VAL A 144 -20.22 -8.83 8.81
C VAL A 144 -20.10 -9.08 7.31
N ASP A 145 -19.07 -8.49 6.69
CA ASP A 145 -18.63 -8.67 5.30
C ASP A 145 -19.65 -9.25 4.30
N ILE A 146 -19.39 -10.45 3.77
CA ILE A 146 -20.32 -11.21 2.93
C ILE A 146 -21.23 -12.08 3.79
N THR A 147 -20.92 -12.26 5.09
CA THR A 147 -21.66 -13.11 6.02
C THR A 147 -23.12 -12.68 6.16
N LEU A 148 -23.40 -11.38 6.25
CA LEU A 148 -24.78 -10.89 6.29
C LEU A 148 -25.55 -11.28 5.02
N ALA A 149 -24.93 -11.15 3.85
CA ALA A 149 -25.56 -11.53 2.59
C ALA A 149 -25.75 -13.06 2.48
N GLY A 150 -24.80 -13.84 2.99
CA GLY A 150 -24.92 -15.29 3.09
C GLY A 150 -26.12 -15.71 3.94
N ALA A 151 -26.27 -15.14 5.13
CA ALA A 151 -27.40 -15.39 6.02
C ALA A 151 -28.73 -14.99 5.39
N GLN A 152 -28.83 -13.75 4.86
CA GLN A 152 -30.08 -13.23 4.29
C GLN A 152 -30.53 -13.95 3.01
N SER A 153 -29.63 -14.64 2.32
CA SER A 153 -29.96 -15.31 1.05
C SER A 153 -30.28 -16.80 1.22
N ALA A 154 -29.96 -17.38 2.39
CA ALA A 154 -30.07 -18.80 2.65
C ALA A 154 -31.50 -19.26 2.92
N ASP A 155 -31.85 -20.48 2.49
CA ASP A 155 -33.14 -21.09 2.81
C ASP A 155 -33.22 -21.56 4.28
N LEU A 156 -32.08 -21.95 4.87
CA LEU A 156 -31.92 -22.32 6.27
C LEU A 156 -30.74 -21.56 6.88
N VAL A 157 -30.96 -20.91 8.02
CA VAL A 157 -29.91 -20.20 8.77
C VAL A 157 -29.73 -20.85 10.13
N ILE A 158 -28.54 -21.39 10.37
CA ILE A 158 -28.14 -21.99 11.64
C ILE A 158 -27.15 -21.04 12.31
N ALA A 159 -27.58 -20.43 13.40
CA ALA A 159 -26.79 -19.43 14.12
C ALA A 159 -26.19 -20.04 15.39
N GLN A 160 -24.86 -20.01 15.48
CA GLN A 160 -24.15 -20.29 16.72
C GLN A 160 -24.14 -19.02 17.58
N VAL A 161 -24.83 -19.06 18.72
CA VAL A 161 -24.83 -17.96 19.68
C VAL A 161 -23.66 -18.13 20.63
N ASN A 162 -22.70 -17.21 20.56
CA ASN A 162 -21.50 -17.21 21.38
C ASN A 162 -21.45 -15.94 22.24
N PRO A 163 -21.53 -16.04 23.58
CA PRO A 163 -21.39 -14.89 24.48
C PRO A 163 -20.07 -14.11 24.35
N ARG A 164 -19.02 -14.71 23.75
CA ARG A 164 -17.74 -14.05 23.48
C ARG A 164 -17.72 -13.29 22.13
N MET A 165 -18.79 -13.38 21.34
CA MET A 165 -18.93 -12.59 20.12
C MET A 165 -19.33 -11.15 20.48
N PRO A 166 -18.50 -10.13 20.17
CA PRO A 166 -18.82 -8.76 20.50
C PRO A 166 -20.04 -8.27 19.73
N ARG A 167 -20.85 -7.44 20.39
CA ARG A 167 -21.98 -6.75 19.81
C ARG A 167 -21.50 -5.49 19.08
N VAL A 168 -20.97 -5.67 17.88
CA VAL A 168 -20.50 -4.53 17.06
C VAL A 168 -21.69 -3.82 16.42
N LEU A 169 -21.73 -2.49 16.46
CA LEU A 169 -22.81 -1.67 15.90
C LEU A 169 -22.72 -1.53 14.36
N GLY A 170 -23.66 -0.78 13.77
CA GLY A 170 -23.75 -0.56 12.32
C GLY A 170 -24.78 -1.46 11.65
N ARG A 171 -24.49 -1.92 10.43
CA ARG A 171 -25.34 -2.87 9.68
C ARG A 171 -24.83 -4.30 9.87
N SER A 172 -24.79 -4.71 11.13
CA SER A 172 -24.22 -5.96 11.64
C SER A 172 -25.25 -6.90 12.27
N PHE A 173 -26.50 -6.46 12.41
CA PHE A 173 -27.52 -7.17 13.19
C PHE A 173 -28.42 -8.08 12.35
N LEU A 174 -28.86 -9.18 12.98
CA LEU A 174 -29.93 -10.06 12.56
C LEU A 174 -30.90 -10.26 13.74
N HIS A 175 -32.20 -10.31 13.48
CA HIS A 175 -33.17 -10.60 14.54
C HIS A 175 -33.31 -12.12 14.74
N VAL A 176 -33.73 -12.57 15.93
CA VAL A 176 -34.04 -13.99 16.20
C VAL A 176 -35.06 -14.55 15.20
N ASP A 177 -35.94 -13.72 14.65
CA ASP A 177 -36.91 -14.11 13.64
C ASP A 177 -36.27 -14.43 12.27
N ASP A 178 -35.10 -13.86 11.99
CA ASP A 178 -34.37 -14.05 10.72
C ASP A 178 -33.53 -15.35 10.70
N VAL A 179 -33.41 -16.02 11.85
CA VAL A 179 -32.69 -17.30 11.97
C VAL A 179 -33.65 -18.47 12.16
N HIS A 180 -33.26 -19.63 11.64
CA HIS A 180 -34.12 -20.82 11.65
C HIS A 180 -33.81 -21.75 12.83
N LEU A 181 -32.51 -21.95 13.12
CA LEU A 181 -32.02 -22.80 14.19
C LEU A 181 -30.95 -22.07 14.99
N ILE A 182 -30.92 -22.32 16.28
CA ILE A 182 -29.99 -21.70 17.22
C ILE A 182 -29.18 -22.80 17.90
N VAL A 183 -27.88 -22.59 18.04
CA VAL A 183 -26.98 -23.46 18.78
C VAL A 183 -26.18 -22.59 19.74
N GLU A 184 -26.38 -22.77 21.03
CA GLU A 184 -25.60 -22.05 22.03
C GLU A 184 -24.24 -22.73 22.23
N GLY A 185 -23.17 -21.94 22.19
CA GLY A 185 -21.82 -22.46 22.34
C GLY A 185 -20.84 -21.35 22.70
N GLU A 186 -20.36 -21.36 23.95
CA GLU A 186 -19.31 -20.46 24.39
C GLU A 186 -17.95 -21.01 23.96
N GLU A 187 -17.24 -20.27 23.11
CA GLU A 187 -15.87 -20.58 22.73
C GLU A 187 -15.07 -19.33 22.40
N ASP A 188 -13.75 -19.42 22.48
CA ASP A 188 -12.89 -18.32 22.07
C ASP A 188 -13.01 -18.07 20.56
N LEU A 189 -13.17 -16.79 20.19
CA LEU A 189 -13.07 -16.37 18.80
C LEU A 189 -11.66 -16.61 18.27
N LEU A 190 -11.57 -16.88 16.98
CA LEU A 190 -10.29 -17.03 16.30
C LEU A 190 -9.51 -15.71 16.37
N THR A 191 -8.23 -15.80 16.75
CA THR A 191 -7.29 -14.68 16.76
C THR A 191 -6.13 -14.97 15.81
N ILE A 192 -5.38 -13.92 15.45
CA ILE A 192 -4.13 -14.09 14.71
C ILE A 192 -2.95 -13.60 15.52
N THR A 193 -1.79 -14.19 15.22
CA THR A 193 -0.53 -13.67 15.71
C THR A 193 -0.03 -12.56 14.82
N ASP A 194 0.74 -11.68 15.43
CA ASP A 194 1.42 -10.62 14.74
C ASP A 194 2.37 -11.12 13.64
N PRO A 195 2.49 -10.39 12.51
CA PRO A 195 3.51 -10.68 11.52
C PRO A 195 4.91 -10.38 12.09
N PRO A 196 5.94 -11.09 11.64
CA PRO A 196 7.31 -10.84 12.07
C PRO A 196 7.80 -9.45 11.65
N ASP A 197 8.72 -8.87 12.43
CA ASP A 197 9.40 -7.63 12.04
C ASP A 197 10.26 -7.86 10.79
N SER A 198 10.36 -6.82 9.95
CA SER A 198 11.10 -6.86 8.69
C SER A 198 11.73 -5.49 8.44
N PRO A 199 13.08 -5.41 8.31
CA PRO A 199 13.75 -4.15 8.00
C PRO A 199 13.28 -3.51 6.70
N ALA A 200 12.96 -4.33 5.68
CA ALA A 200 12.38 -3.85 4.43
C ALA A 200 10.98 -3.25 4.66
N SER A 201 10.16 -3.90 5.48
CA SER A 201 8.83 -3.38 5.85
C SER A 201 8.89 -2.06 6.60
N ARG A 202 9.88 -1.86 7.48
CA ARG A 202 10.12 -0.59 8.17
C ARG A 202 10.52 0.54 7.21
N ARG A 203 11.43 0.28 6.27
CA ARG A 203 11.79 1.26 5.24
C ARG A 203 10.62 1.60 4.31
N ILE A 204 9.84 0.60 3.90
CA ILE A 204 8.60 0.82 3.13
C ILE A 204 7.65 1.72 3.94
N ALA A 205 7.46 1.44 5.23
CA ALA A 205 6.61 2.25 6.10
C ALA A 205 7.06 3.72 6.21
N GLU A 206 8.37 3.97 6.37
CA GLU A 206 8.95 5.32 6.38
C GLU A 206 8.66 6.07 5.07
N HIS A 207 8.74 5.38 3.93
CA HIS A 207 8.38 5.95 2.63
C HIS A 207 6.88 6.22 2.51
N VAL A 208 6.03 5.25 2.86
CA VAL A 208 4.57 5.40 2.78
C VAL A 208 4.07 6.52 3.70
N ALA A 209 4.64 6.65 4.90
CA ALA A 209 4.25 7.69 5.84
C ALA A 209 4.39 9.10 5.25
N LYS A 210 5.38 9.35 4.39
CA LYS A 210 5.57 10.65 3.69
C LYS A 210 4.43 10.99 2.71
N LEU A 211 3.66 10.00 2.26
CA LEU A 211 2.54 10.18 1.33
C LEU A 211 1.20 10.41 2.04
N ILE A 212 1.14 10.20 3.35
CA ILE A 212 -0.10 10.28 4.14
C ILE A 212 -0.10 11.60 4.90
N ASP A 213 -1.07 12.45 4.57
CA ASP A 213 -1.25 13.75 5.19
C ASP A 213 -2.16 13.66 6.42
N ASP A 214 -2.06 14.64 7.32
CA ASP A 214 -3.03 14.80 8.42
C ASP A 214 -4.46 14.92 7.86
N GLY A 215 -5.42 14.34 8.56
CA GLY A 215 -6.82 14.30 8.10
C GLY A 215 -7.13 13.26 7.02
N SER A 216 -6.15 12.45 6.58
CA SER A 216 -6.39 11.39 5.59
C SER A 216 -7.29 10.28 6.15
N THR A 217 -8.14 9.70 5.28
CA THR A 217 -8.91 8.50 5.60
C THR A 217 -8.19 7.27 5.05
N ILE A 218 -7.97 6.24 5.87
CA ILE A 218 -7.09 5.13 5.50
C ILE A 218 -7.88 3.82 5.41
N GLN A 219 -7.62 3.08 4.33
CA GLN A 219 -7.76 1.63 4.28
C GLN A 219 -6.37 1.00 4.23
N ILE A 220 -6.21 -0.10 4.96
CA ILE A 220 -4.95 -0.83 4.97
C ILE A 220 -5.15 -2.34 4.97
N SER A 221 -4.36 -3.06 4.15
CA SER A 221 -4.34 -4.52 4.10
C SER A 221 -3.60 -5.14 5.30
N LEU A 222 -3.69 -6.46 5.50
CA LEU A 222 -2.93 -7.16 6.55
C LEU A 222 -1.49 -7.47 6.10
N GLY A 223 -0.53 -7.38 7.03
CA GLY A 223 0.85 -7.83 6.82
C GLY A 223 1.91 -7.00 7.55
N ALA A 224 3.19 -7.37 7.37
CA ALA A 224 4.31 -6.72 8.05
C ALA A 224 4.47 -5.24 7.63
N ALA A 225 4.53 -4.94 6.33
CA ALA A 225 4.62 -3.56 5.81
C ALA A 225 3.40 -2.69 6.20
N PRO A 226 2.15 -3.19 6.09
CA PRO A 226 1.00 -2.51 6.65
C PRO A 226 1.11 -2.15 8.14
N ARG A 227 1.49 -3.12 8.98
CA ARG A 227 1.65 -2.89 10.42
C ARG A 227 2.74 -1.86 10.71
N ALA A 228 3.89 -1.98 10.07
CA ALA A 228 4.97 -1.02 10.19
C ALA A 228 4.53 0.39 9.76
N THR A 229 3.69 0.48 8.71
CA THR A 229 3.12 1.76 8.24
C THR A 229 2.24 2.40 9.32
N LEU A 230 1.33 1.65 9.94
CA LEU A 230 0.51 2.20 11.04
C LEU A 230 1.37 2.70 12.20
N LEU A 231 2.44 1.98 12.57
CA LEU A 231 3.37 2.43 13.60
C LEU A 231 4.10 3.73 13.20
N ALA A 232 4.49 3.86 11.94
CA ALA A 232 5.13 5.05 11.39
C ALA A 232 4.20 6.26 11.28
N LEU A 233 2.88 6.09 11.44
CA LEU A 233 1.90 7.18 11.45
C LEU A 233 1.59 7.72 12.86
N GLY A 234 2.35 7.30 13.87
CA GLY A 234 2.10 7.67 15.28
C GLY A 234 2.16 9.18 15.60
N ASP A 235 2.71 9.99 14.71
CA ASP A 235 2.81 11.45 14.82
C ASP A 235 1.76 12.22 13.98
N ARG A 236 0.97 11.50 13.17
CA ARG A 236 -0.10 12.09 12.36
C ARG A 236 -1.29 12.51 13.20
N LYS A 237 -2.09 13.43 12.65
CA LYS A 237 -3.25 14.01 13.34
C LYS A 237 -4.53 13.83 12.56
N ASP A 238 -5.61 13.60 13.30
CA ASP A 238 -6.98 13.51 12.79
C ASP A 238 -7.20 12.50 11.68
N LEU A 239 -6.48 11.37 11.71
CA LEU A 239 -6.68 10.32 10.72
C LEU A 239 -8.09 9.71 10.83
N GLY A 240 -8.63 9.27 9.70
CA GLY A 240 -9.88 8.54 9.59
C GLY A 240 -9.68 7.10 9.14
N ILE A 241 -10.67 6.23 9.40
CA ILE A 241 -10.64 4.83 9.01
C ILE A 241 -11.93 4.45 8.28
N HIS A 242 -11.75 3.93 7.07
CA HIS A 242 -12.77 3.25 6.26
C HIS A 242 -12.08 2.05 5.61
N THR A 243 -12.09 0.90 6.27
CA THR A 243 -11.23 -0.25 5.92
C THR A 243 -12.02 -1.54 5.84
N ARG A 244 -11.47 -2.61 5.24
CA ARG A 244 -12.12 -3.93 5.33
C ARG A 244 -11.95 -4.52 6.73
N TYR A 245 -10.71 -4.55 7.21
CA TYR A 245 -10.33 -5.20 8.45
C TYR A 245 -9.85 -4.16 9.46
N LEU A 246 -10.47 -4.18 10.64
CA LEU A 246 -9.95 -3.52 11.82
C LEU A 246 -8.92 -4.42 12.51
N THR A 247 -7.85 -3.85 13.04
CA THR A 247 -6.71 -4.56 13.65
C THR A 247 -6.26 -3.89 14.94
N ASP A 248 -5.47 -4.59 15.75
CA ASP A 248 -4.88 -4.08 17.00
C ASP A 248 -4.08 -2.79 16.78
N ALA A 249 -3.33 -2.70 15.69
CA ALA A 249 -2.55 -1.51 15.37
C ALA A 249 -3.44 -0.27 15.11
N ILE A 250 -4.65 -0.45 14.56
CA ILE A 250 -5.61 0.66 14.41
C ILE A 250 -6.19 1.03 15.78
N MET A 251 -6.54 0.05 16.61
CA MET A 251 -7.00 0.27 17.99
C MET A 251 -5.97 1.09 18.78
N ASP A 252 -4.69 0.75 18.71
CA ASP A 252 -3.61 1.47 19.39
C ASP A 252 -3.52 2.94 18.95
N LEU A 253 -3.67 3.22 17.66
CA LEU A 253 -3.66 4.59 17.14
C LEU A 253 -4.92 5.39 17.52
N VAL A 254 -6.07 4.73 17.67
CA VAL A 254 -7.28 5.36 18.23
C VAL A 254 -7.04 5.71 19.70
N ALA A 255 -6.49 4.79 20.49
CA ALA A 255 -6.18 5.02 21.91
C ALA A 255 -5.18 6.18 22.13
N ARG A 256 -4.27 6.40 21.17
CA ARG A 256 -3.32 7.52 21.17
C ARG A 256 -3.89 8.85 20.65
N GLY A 257 -5.13 8.86 20.15
CA GLY A 257 -5.77 10.05 19.57
C GLY A 257 -5.24 10.45 18.19
N VAL A 258 -4.44 9.60 17.54
CA VAL A 258 -3.96 9.80 16.16
C VAL A 258 -5.13 9.62 15.17
N ILE A 259 -5.95 8.60 15.40
CA ILE A 259 -7.18 8.37 14.63
C ILE A 259 -8.36 8.95 15.40
N THR A 260 -9.00 9.97 14.82
CA THR A 260 -10.17 10.63 15.41
C THR A 260 -11.43 10.48 14.57
N ASN A 261 -11.29 10.10 13.28
CA ASN A 261 -12.37 10.04 12.30
C ASN A 261 -13.10 11.38 12.05
N ARG A 262 -12.63 12.50 12.61
CA ARG A 262 -13.30 13.82 12.53
C ARG A 262 -13.16 14.53 11.19
N LYS A 263 -12.22 14.10 10.34
CA LYS A 263 -11.96 14.72 9.03
C LYS A 263 -12.28 13.81 7.86
N LYS A 264 -13.09 12.77 8.08
CA LYS A 264 -13.46 11.83 7.02
C LYS A 264 -14.36 12.45 5.96
N GLY A 265 -15.12 13.50 6.28
CA GLY A 265 -16.13 14.12 5.40
C GLY A 265 -17.36 13.25 5.13
N PHE A 266 -17.22 11.92 5.24
CA PHE A 266 -18.30 10.94 5.16
C PHE A 266 -18.16 9.93 6.30
N ASN A 267 -19.28 9.54 6.94
CA ASN A 267 -19.26 8.78 8.20
C ASN A 267 -18.34 9.41 9.25
N GLU A 268 -18.44 10.73 9.39
CA GLU A 268 -17.59 11.52 10.29
C GLU A 268 -17.76 11.09 11.75
N GLY A 269 -16.65 11.01 12.48
CA GLY A 269 -16.61 10.54 13.86
C GLY A 269 -16.75 9.02 14.02
N LYS A 270 -17.03 8.27 12.94
CA LYS A 270 -17.18 6.81 12.97
C LYS A 270 -15.98 6.11 12.35
N LEU A 271 -15.43 5.15 13.08
CA LEU A 271 -14.56 4.14 12.52
C LEU A 271 -15.43 3.13 11.77
N VAL A 272 -15.16 2.95 10.47
CA VAL A 272 -15.96 2.07 9.61
C VAL A 272 -15.12 0.88 9.16
N ALA A 273 -15.62 -0.32 9.41
CA ALA A 273 -15.03 -1.55 8.87
C ALA A 273 -16.07 -2.59 8.43
N SER A 274 -15.59 -3.74 7.94
CA SER A 274 -16.46 -4.87 7.55
C SER A 274 -16.24 -6.12 8.40
N ALA A 275 -15.05 -6.25 8.98
CA ALA A 275 -14.66 -7.30 9.90
C ALA A 275 -13.51 -6.83 10.82
N ALA A 276 -13.26 -7.56 11.90
CA ALA A 276 -12.13 -7.39 12.81
C ALA A 276 -11.25 -8.65 12.78
N ILE A 277 -9.93 -8.45 12.78
CA ILE A 277 -8.95 -9.53 12.82
C ILE A 277 -7.83 -9.08 13.76
N GLY A 278 -7.70 -9.75 14.90
CA GLY A 278 -6.73 -9.33 15.91
C GLY A 278 -6.74 -10.15 17.19
N SER A 279 -6.38 -9.51 18.29
CA SER A 279 -6.39 -10.11 19.63
C SER A 279 -7.77 -10.03 20.30
N LYS A 280 -7.89 -10.67 21.49
CA LYS A 280 -9.06 -10.54 22.35
C LYS A 280 -9.31 -9.10 22.80
N ASN A 281 -8.24 -8.32 23.05
CA ASN A 281 -8.36 -6.91 23.45
C ASN A 281 -9.03 -6.08 22.35
N LEU A 282 -8.74 -6.38 21.08
CA LEU A 282 -9.43 -5.74 19.96
C LEU A 282 -10.93 -6.06 19.97
N TYR A 283 -11.29 -7.31 20.26
CA TYR A 283 -12.69 -7.73 20.29
C TYR A 283 -13.46 -7.11 21.46
N GLU A 284 -12.83 -6.94 22.62
CA GLU A 284 -13.38 -6.18 23.74
C GLU A 284 -13.52 -4.68 23.40
N PHE A 285 -12.55 -4.10 22.70
CA PHE A 285 -12.57 -2.69 22.32
C PHE A 285 -13.73 -2.30 21.37
N ILE A 286 -14.16 -3.23 20.51
CA ILE A 286 -15.24 -3.00 19.55
C ILE A 286 -16.64 -3.32 20.08
N ASP A 287 -16.72 -4.00 21.22
CA ASP A 287 -17.97 -4.43 21.84
C ASP A 287 -18.80 -3.21 22.29
N ASP A 288 -20.02 -3.09 21.77
CA ASP A 288 -20.97 -1.99 22.05
C ASP A 288 -20.37 -0.57 21.99
N ASN A 289 -19.34 -0.37 21.15
CA ASN A 289 -18.64 0.90 21.04
C ASN A 289 -19.35 1.85 20.04
N PRO A 290 -19.94 2.99 20.49
CA PRO A 290 -20.68 3.91 19.63
C PRO A 290 -19.82 4.61 18.58
N GLY A 291 -18.49 4.61 18.73
CA GLY A 291 -17.56 5.17 17.74
C GLY A 291 -17.27 4.23 16.56
N ILE A 292 -17.74 2.98 16.60
CA ILE A 292 -17.35 1.93 15.66
C ILE A 292 -18.59 1.32 15.03
N GLU A 293 -18.59 1.21 13.70
CA GLU A 293 -19.69 0.61 12.95
C GLU A 293 -19.19 -0.34 11.88
N PHE A 294 -19.73 -1.55 11.86
CA PHE A 294 -19.46 -2.53 10.82
C PHE A 294 -20.56 -2.57 9.78
N TYR A 295 -20.14 -2.71 8.53
CA TYR A 295 -21.02 -2.72 7.37
C TYR A 295 -20.68 -3.88 6.42
N PRO A 296 -21.65 -4.40 5.66
CA PRO A 296 -21.41 -5.44 4.66
C PRO A 296 -20.46 -4.99 3.56
N SER A 297 -19.87 -5.96 2.85
CA SER A 297 -18.87 -5.67 1.82
C SER A 297 -19.43 -4.89 0.62
N ASP A 298 -20.71 -5.01 0.30
CA ASP A 298 -21.37 -4.22 -0.76
C ASP A 298 -21.53 -2.73 -0.40
N TYR A 299 -21.18 -2.34 0.82
CA TYR A 299 -21.04 -0.96 1.27
C TYR A 299 -19.56 -0.58 1.44
N VAL A 300 -18.82 -1.31 2.30
CA VAL A 300 -17.43 -0.95 2.66
C VAL A 300 -16.50 -1.01 1.45
N ASN A 301 -16.69 -2.03 0.61
CA ASN A 301 -15.91 -2.26 -0.60
C ASN A 301 -16.55 -1.63 -1.86
N ASN A 302 -17.59 -0.80 -1.73
CA ASN A 302 -18.15 -0.13 -2.90
C ASN A 302 -17.25 1.06 -3.30
N PRO A 303 -16.66 1.11 -4.51
CA PRO A 303 -15.79 2.21 -4.92
C PRO A 303 -16.45 3.58 -4.79
N GLY A 304 -17.74 3.69 -5.12
CA GLY A 304 -18.50 4.94 -4.99
C GLY A 304 -18.77 5.36 -3.55
N VAL A 305 -18.74 4.44 -2.58
CA VAL A 305 -18.78 4.78 -1.14
C VAL A 305 -17.38 5.19 -0.67
N ILE A 306 -16.35 4.46 -1.09
CA ILE A 306 -14.95 4.72 -0.75
C ILE A 306 -14.54 6.13 -1.22
N ALA A 307 -14.89 6.49 -2.47
CA ALA A 307 -14.57 7.77 -3.10
C ALA A 307 -15.15 9.01 -2.38
N ARG A 308 -16.14 8.82 -1.51
CA ARG A 308 -16.75 9.92 -0.72
C ARG A 308 -15.92 10.30 0.50
N ASN A 309 -14.94 9.49 0.89
CA ASN A 309 -14.09 9.80 2.02
C ASN A 309 -13.02 10.81 1.62
N ASN A 310 -12.81 11.80 2.49
CA ASN A 310 -11.78 12.82 2.31
C ASN A 310 -10.38 12.21 2.35
N LYS A 311 -9.54 12.58 1.36
CA LYS A 311 -8.14 12.14 1.25
C LYS A 311 -8.01 10.63 1.46
N MET A 312 -8.82 9.86 0.73
CA MET A 312 -8.86 8.41 0.90
C MET A 312 -7.54 7.79 0.43
N VAL A 313 -6.83 7.13 1.33
CA VAL A 313 -5.57 6.43 1.06
C VAL A 313 -5.80 4.93 1.16
N ALA A 314 -5.63 4.22 0.03
CA ALA A 314 -5.69 2.77 -0.04
C ALA A 314 -4.28 2.17 -0.01
N LEU A 315 -3.98 1.42 1.04
CA LEU A 315 -2.67 0.79 1.27
C LEU A 315 -2.76 -0.72 1.06
N ASN A 316 -2.14 -1.22 0.00
CA ASN A 316 -2.20 -2.64 -0.37
C ASN A 316 -0.81 -3.22 -0.64
N VAL A 317 -0.62 -4.52 -0.37
CA VAL A 317 0.65 -5.21 -0.61
C VAL A 317 0.59 -6.02 -1.90
N ALA A 318 1.53 -5.77 -2.80
CA ALA A 318 1.74 -6.52 -4.02
C ALA A 318 2.67 -7.72 -3.80
N MET A 319 2.45 -8.80 -4.55
CA MET A 319 3.34 -9.97 -4.56
C MET A 319 4.47 -9.78 -5.57
N ALA A 320 4.14 -9.33 -6.77
CA ALA A 320 5.09 -9.03 -7.84
C ALA A 320 4.50 -7.97 -8.78
N MET A 321 5.35 -7.25 -9.50
CA MET A 321 4.96 -6.25 -10.48
C MET A 321 5.84 -6.34 -11.72
N ASP A 322 5.26 -6.26 -12.92
CA ASP A 322 6.07 -6.16 -14.14
C ASP A 322 6.52 -4.72 -14.43
N LEU A 323 7.48 -4.56 -15.35
CA LEU A 323 8.00 -3.25 -15.76
C LEU A 323 6.98 -2.34 -16.45
N THR A 324 5.81 -2.86 -16.82
CA THR A 324 4.70 -2.05 -17.34
C THR A 324 3.77 -1.55 -16.22
N GLY A 325 3.94 -2.08 -15.01
CA GLY A 325 3.15 -1.77 -13.83
C GLY A 325 1.95 -2.69 -13.61
N GLN A 326 1.84 -3.85 -14.28
CA GLN A 326 0.80 -4.83 -13.93
C GLN A 326 1.17 -5.55 -12.64
N VAL A 327 0.18 -5.86 -11.82
CA VAL A 327 0.41 -6.34 -10.46
C VAL A 327 -0.19 -7.72 -10.27
N ALA A 328 0.64 -8.62 -9.74
CA ALA A 328 0.18 -9.86 -9.15
C ALA A 328 0.10 -9.69 -7.63
N ALA A 329 -0.97 -10.20 -7.04
CA ALA A 329 -1.17 -10.18 -5.59
C ALA A 329 -1.73 -11.52 -5.13
N ASP A 330 -1.31 -11.95 -3.94
CA ASP A 330 -1.85 -13.13 -3.29
C ASP A 330 -1.83 -12.96 -1.76
N ALA A 331 -2.64 -13.76 -1.08
CA ALA A 331 -2.57 -13.94 0.37
C ALA A 331 -1.16 -14.45 0.74
N LEU A 332 -0.59 -13.83 1.77
CA LEU A 332 0.71 -14.18 2.33
C LEU A 332 0.54 -15.31 3.35
N PRO A 333 1.55 -16.18 3.54
CA PRO A 333 1.45 -17.33 4.43
C PRO A 333 1.07 -17.01 5.89
N TYR A 334 1.34 -15.79 6.35
CA TYR A 334 1.06 -15.31 7.70
C TYR A 334 -0.13 -14.34 7.77
N ASN A 335 -0.60 -13.81 6.63
CA ASN A 335 -1.74 -12.88 6.64
C ASN A 335 -3.09 -13.59 6.56
N ASN A 336 -3.09 -14.91 6.28
CA ASN A 336 -4.12 -15.91 6.64
C ASN A 336 -5.57 -15.67 6.15
N PHE A 337 -5.85 -14.49 5.61
CA PHE A 337 -7.14 -14.03 5.13
C PHE A 337 -6.96 -13.34 3.79
N SER A 338 -7.98 -13.45 2.93
CA SER A 338 -7.93 -12.78 1.63
C SER A 338 -8.18 -11.27 1.75
N GLY A 339 -7.09 -10.53 1.93
CA GLY A 339 -7.04 -9.07 1.68
C GLY A 339 -7.15 -8.72 0.19
N VAL A 340 -6.87 -9.67 -0.69
CA VAL A 340 -6.74 -9.44 -2.13
C VAL A 340 -8.09 -9.21 -2.83
N SER A 341 -9.14 -9.90 -2.40
CA SER A 341 -10.42 -9.94 -3.14
C SER A 341 -11.16 -8.60 -3.22
N GLY A 342 -10.79 -7.58 -2.45
CA GLY A 342 -11.28 -6.22 -2.69
C GLY A 342 -10.17 -5.20 -2.71
N MET A 343 -8.96 -5.61 -3.09
CA MET A 343 -7.86 -4.68 -3.37
C MET A 343 -8.27 -3.69 -4.46
N MET A 344 -8.83 -4.20 -5.57
CA MET A 344 -9.31 -3.38 -6.68
C MET A 344 -10.41 -2.40 -6.29
N ASP A 345 -11.31 -2.81 -5.39
CA ASP A 345 -12.37 -1.94 -4.89
C ASP A 345 -11.81 -0.66 -4.24
N PHE A 346 -10.80 -0.82 -3.38
CA PHE A 346 -10.15 0.29 -2.67
C PHE A 346 -9.20 1.08 -3.57
N ILE A 347 -8.49 0.44 -4.50
CA ILE A 347 -7.64 1.14 -5.48
C ILE A 347 -8.47 2.12 -6.30
N ARG A 348 -9.61 1.66 -6.85
CA ARG A 348 -10.49 2.51 -7.66
C ARG A 348 -11.18 3.58 -6.83
N GLY A 349 -11.74 3.19 -5.68
CA GLY A 349 -12.40 4.14 -4.79
C GLY A 349 -11.45 5.23 -4.27
N ALA A 350 -10.20 4.91 -3.93
CA ALA A 350 -9.22 5.91 -3.54
C ALA A 350 -8.79 6.81 -4.72
N SER A 351 -8.65 6.25 -5.91
CA SER A 351 -8.30 7.05 -7.11
C SER A 351 -9.41 8.02 -7.53
N GLU A 352 -10.67 7.71 -7.20
CA GLU A 352 -11.83 8.57 -7.44
C GLU A 352 -12.09 9.57 -6.30
N ALA A 353 -11.43 9.42 -5.15
CA ALA A 353 -11.60 10.32 -4.01
C ALA A 353 -10.84 11.64 -4.22
N PRO A 354 -11.38 12.79 -3.74
CA PRO A 354 -10.64 14.05 -3.73
C PRO A 354 -9.33 13.91 -2.96
N GLU A 355 -8.21 14.27 -3.60
CA GLU A 355 -6.85 14.12 -3.07
C GLU A 355 -6.51 12.68 -2.63
N GLY A 356 -7.23 11.69 -3.16
CA GLY A 356 -7.07 10.29 -2.82
C GLY A 356 -5.81 9.67 -3.43
N LYS A 357 -5.25 8.68 -2.73
CA LYS A 357 -3.99 8.03 -3.09
C LYS A 357 -4.13 6.51 -3.00
N SER A 358 -3.78 5.82 -4.07
CA SER A 358 -3.63 4.37 -4.11
C SER A 358 -2.14 4.01 -4.06
N ILE A 359 -1.74 3.31 -2.99
CA ILE A 359 -0.34 3.00 -2.70
C ILE A 359 -0.15 1.48 -2.64
N LEU A 360 0.68 0.97 -3.54
CA LEU A 360 1.11 -0.43 -3.58
C LEU A 360 2.49 -0.59 -2.94
N MET A 361 2.52 -1.29 -1.82
CA MET A 361 3.74 -1.70 -1.14
C MET A 361 4.27 -2.99 -1.77
N LEU A 362 5.55 -3.00 -2.15
CA LEU A 362 6.21 -4.13 -2.79
C LEU A 362 7.62 -4.26 -2.22
N PRO A 363 7.89 -5.23 -1.33
CA PRO A 363 9.27 -5.61 -1.04
C PRO A 363 10.00 -5.89 -2.36
N SER A 364 11.21 -5.37 -2.54
CA SER A 364 11.87 -5.45 -3.85
C SER A 364 12.32 -6.88 -4.22
N THR A 365 12.47 -7.76 -3.23
CA THR A 365 12.91 -9.16 -3.39
C THR A 365 11.99 -10.18 -2.69
N THR A 366 12.17 -11.45 -3.02
CA THR A 366 11.61 -12.60 -2.29
C THR A 366 12.16 -12.67 -0.87
N LEU A 367 11.49 -13.42 0.03
CA LEU A 367 11.90 -13.49 1.45
C LEU A 367 13.33 -14.03 1.65
N ASP A 368 13.83 -14.84 0.71
CA ASP A 368 15.19 -15.36 0.71
C ASP A 368 16.21 -14.41 0.03
N GLY A 369 15.76 -13.27 -0.50
CA GLY A 369 16.58 -12.29 -1.21
C GLY A 369 17.06 -12.73 -2.60
N LYS A 370 16.73 -13.96 -3.04
CA LYS A 370 17.33 -14.57 -4.23
C LYS A 370 16.69 -14.16 -5.54
N SER A 371 15.53 -13.52 -5.51
CA SER A 371 14.81 -13.13 -6.72
C SER A 371 14.12 -11.79 -6.54
N SER A 372 14.13 -10.98 -7.60
CA SER A 372 13.38 -9.72 -7.66
C SER A 372 11.88 -9.97 -7.71
N ARG A 373 11.11 -9.10 -7.05
CA ARG A 373 9.65 -9.02 -7.19
C ARG A 373 9.20 -7.98 -8.21
N ILE A 374 10.11 -7.12 -8.66
CA ILE A 374 9.94 -6.36 -9.90
C ILE A 374 10.49 -7.24 -11.03
N VAL A 375 9.65 -7.62 -11.98
CA VAL A 375 10.01 -8.60 -13.04
C VAL A 375 9.86 -7.96 -14.42
N PRO A 376 10.55 -8.47 -15.47
CA PRO A 376 10.37 -7.94 -16.82
C PRO A 376 8.93 -8.03 -17.31
N PHE A 377 8.29 -9.18 -17.06
CA PHE A 377 6.92 -9.49 -17.47
C PHE A 377 6.29 -10.49 -16.50
N LEU A 378 5.00 -10.35 -16.20
CA LEU A 378 4.26 -11.35 -15.42
C LEU A 378 3.91 -12.54 -16.33
N GLU A 379 4.71 -13.61 -16.28
CA GLU A 379 4.51 -14.81 -17.09
C GLU A 379 3.79 -15.92 -16.29
N ASN A 380 2.70 -16.47 -16.82
CA ASN A 380 1.91 -17.52 -16.17
C ASN A 380 1.43 -17.15 -14.75
N ILE A 381 1.12 -15.87 -14.53
CA ILE A 381 0.60 -15.30 -13.29
C ILE A 381 -0.58 -14.39 -13.66
N ALA A 382 -1.73 -14.56 -13.00
CA ALA A 382 -2.89 -13.72 -13.27
C ALA A 382 -2.67 -12.29 -12.73
N VAL A 383 -3.04 -11.30 -13.55
CA VAL A 383 -3.00 -9.89 -13.18
C VAL A 383 -4.19 -9.58 -12.29
N VAL A 384 -3.91 -9.05 -11.10
CA VAL A 384 -4.93 -8.63 -10.11
C VAL A 384 -5.22 -7.15 -10.26
N VAL A 385 -4.18 -6.33 -10.39
CA VAL A 385 -4.31 -4.88 -10.64
C VAL A 385 -3.76 -4.60 -12.05
N PRO A 386 -4.63 -4.23 -13.00
CA PRO A 386 -4.19 -3.80 -14.32
C PRO A 386 -3.30 -2.57 -14.22
N ARG A 387 -2.31 -2.46 -15.11
CA ARG A 387 -1.36 -1.33 -15.11
C ARG A 387 -2.00 0.06 -15.18
N GLY A 388 -3.22 0.16 -15.74
CA GLY A 388 -3.98 1.40 -15.82
C GLY A 388 -4.53 1.90 -14.49
N ASP A 389 -4.72 1.00 -13.51
CA ASP A 389 -5.23 1.33 -12.17
C ASP A 389 -4.09 1.61 -11.15
N VAL A 390 -2.81 1.55 -11.57
CA VAL A 390 -1.65 1.75 -10.68
C VAL A 390 -1.21 3.21 -10.62
N GLN A 391 -1.14 3.74 -9.39
CA GLN A 391 -0.67 5.08 -9.07
C GLN A 391 0.69 5.02 -8.35
N TYR A 392 0.73 4.89 -7.01
CA TYR A 392 1.98 4.87 -6.26
C TYR A 392 2.50 3.45 -6.03
N VAL A 393 3.81 3.27 -6.20
CA VAL A 393 4.53 2.02 -5.89
C VAL A 393 5.68 2.34 -4.95
N VAL A 394 5.77 1.58 -3.87
CA VAL A 394 6.76 1.81 -2.80
C VAL A 394 7.50 0.52 -2.49
N THR A 395 8.83 0.57 -2.58
CA THR A 395 9.73 -0.47 -2.05
C THR A 395 10.59 0.13 -0.93
N GLU A 396 11.45 -0.68 -0.33
CA GLU A 396 12.47 -0.24 0.62
C GLU A 396 13.54 0.68 0.00
N TYR A 397 13.53 0.87 -1.33
CA TYR A 397 14.45 1.73 -2.08
C TYR A 397 13.82 3.05 -2.54
N GLY A 398 12.52 3.24 -2.36
CA GLY A 398 11.88 4.52 -2.64
C GLY A 398 10.44 4.44 -3.14
N ILE A 399 9.98 5.58 -3.64
CA ILE A 399 8.61 5.83 -4.09
C ILE A 399 8.63 6.25 -5.55
N VAL A 400 7.72 5.68 -6.34
CA VAL A 400 7.42 6.17 -7.69
C VAL A 400 5.92 6.33 -7.87
N ASN A 401 5.52 7.32 -8.67
CA ASN A 401 4.16 7.48 -9.17
C ASN A 401 4.13 7.07 -10.65
N LEU A 402 3.30 6.10 -11.02
CA LEU A 402 3.16 5.59 -12.38
C LEU A 402 1.97 6.20 -13.13
N PHE A 403 1.15 7.02 -12.47
CA PHE A 403 0.03 7.70 -13.10
C PHE A 403 0.54 8.68 -14.17
N GLY A 404 -0.03 8.62 -15.37
CA GLY A 404 0.39 9.43 -16.52
C GLY A 404 1.71 9.04 -17.20
N LYS A 405 2.49 8.08 -16.64
CA LYS A 405 3.77 7.66 -17.21
C LYS A 405 3.61 6.68 -18.38
N SER A 406 4.38 6.90 -19.44
CA SER A 406 4.57 5.97 -20.56
C SER A 406 5.23 4.66 -20.12
N LEU A 407 5.17 3.62 -20.95
CA LEU A 407 5.80 2.33 -20.65
C LEU A 407 7.31 2.43 -20.40
N GLN A 408 7.99 3.30 -21.14
CA GLN A 408 9.43 3.54 -20.95
C GLN A 408 9.72 4.22 -19.60
N GLU A 409 8.94 5.24 -19.25
CA GLU A 409 9.08 5.93 -17.96
C GLU A 409 8.73 5.02 -16.79
N ARG A 410 7.72 4.16 -16.94
CA ARG A 410 7.34 3.14 -15.94
C ARG A 410 8.46 2.13 -15.73
N ALA A 411 9.04 1.60 -16.80
CA ALA A 411 10.15 0.67 -16.71
C ALA A 411 11.34 1.29 -15.95
N MET A 412 11.74 2.51 -16.31
CA MET A 412 12.82 3.24 -15.62
C MET A 412 12.47 3.52 -14.14
N ALA A 413 11.24 3.92 -13.86
CA ALA A 413 10.78 4.19 -12.51
C ALA A 413 10.83 2.93 -11.63
N LEU A 414 10.28 1.82 -12.12
CA LEU A 414 10.28 0.56 -11.38
C LEU A 414 11.70 0.00 -11.19
N ILE A 415 12.56 0.07 -12.20
CA ILE A 415 13.98 -0.30 -12.07
C ILE A 415 14.66 0.54 -10.98
N SER A 416 14.37 1.85 -10.90
CA SER A 416 15.01 2.73 -9.90
C SER A 416 14.68 2.37 -8.45
N ILE A 417 13.56 1.70 -8.20
CA ILE A 417 13.15 1.21 -6.87
C ILE A 417 13.27 -0.31 -6.72
N ALA A 418 13.85 -1.01 -7.69
CA ALA A 418 14.25 -2.40 -7.55
C ALA A 418 15.50 -2.52 -6.66
N HIS A 419 15.74 -3.73 -6.14
CA HIS A 419 16.98 -4.03 -5.42
C HIS A 419 18.19 -3.86 -6.36
N PRO A 420 19.28 -3.21 -5.91
CA PRO A 420 20.47 -2.93 -6.73
C PRO A 420 20.96 -4.12 -7.56
N ASP A 421 21.07 -5.30 -6.95
CA ASP A 421 21.54 -6.54 -7.57
C ASP A 421 20.76 -6.97 -8.83
N PHE A 422 19.50 -6.55 -8.99
CA PHE A 422 18.67 -6.94 -10.14
C PHE A 422 18.44 -5.81 -11.14
N ARG A 423 18.91 -4.59 -10.90
CA ARG A 423 18.59 -3.43 -11.75
C ARG A 423 19.21 -3.53 -13.14
N GLU A 424 20.44 -4.02 -13.23
CA GLU A 424 21.14 -4.22 -14.51
C GLU A 424 20.40 -5.24 -15.38
N ASP A 425 20.09 -6.40 -14.83
CA ASP A 425 19.32 -7.45 -15.50
C ASP A 425 17.95 -6.94 -15.95
N LEU A 426 17.22 -6.24 -15.08
CA LEU A 426 15.91 -5.68 -15.42
C LEU A 426 16.00 -4.67 -16.56
N PHE A 427 17.01 -3.79 -16.56
CA PHE A 427 17.23 -2.83 -17.62
C PHE A 427 17.58 -3.51 -18.95
N TYR A 428 18.46 -4.52 -18.93
CA TYR A 428 18.80 -5.29 -20.13
C TYR A 428 17.57 -5.99 -20.70
N GLN A 429 16.78 -6.64 -19.85
CA GLN A 429 15.53 -7.28 -20.29
C GLN A 429 14.55 -6.25 -20.85
N ALA A 430 14.40 -5.09 -20.20
CA ALA A 430 13.52 -4.01 -20.66
C ALA A 430 13.88 -3.52 -22.06
N LYS A 431 15.18 -3.39 -22.37
CA LYS A 431 15.66 -3.12 -23.74
C LYS A 431 15.32 -4.25 -24.69
N LYS A 432 15.61 -5.48 -24.31
CA LYS A 432 15.38 -6.67 -25.14
C LYS A 432 13.91 -6.81 -25.56
N ILE A 433 12.97 -6.49 -24.67
CA ILE A 433 11.53 -6.55 -24.94
C ILE A 433 10.96 -5.24 -25.52
N GLY A 434 11.81 -4.24 -25.81
CA GLY A 434 11.41 -2.98 -26.46
C GLY A 434 10.70 -1.96 -25.57
N LEU A 435 10.77 -2.09 -24.24
CA LEU A 435 10.25 -1.07 -23.32
C LEU A 435 11.18 0.15 -23.21
N LEU A 436 12.49 -0.05 -23.37
CA LEU A 436 13.49 1.02 -23.36
C LEU A 436 14.11 1.19 -24.74
N GLY A 437 14.24 2.44 -25.19
CA GLY A 437 14.94 2.78 -26.41
C GLY A 437 16.42 2.35 -26.43
N PRO A 438 16.98 2.01 -27.59
CA PRO A 438 18.37 1.57 -27.73
C PRO A 438 19.37 2.62 -27.26
N GLU A 439 19.02 3.91 -27.36
CA GLU A 439 19.83 5.06 -26.96
C GLU A 439 19.98 5.25 -25.45
N ARG A 440 19.17 4.57 -24.63
CA ARG A 440 19.31 4.60 -23.16
C ARG A 440 20.57 3.82 -22.75
N SER A 441 21.47 4.37 -21.95
CA SER A 441 22.60 3.61 -21.37
C SER A 441 22.38 3.29 -19.90
N LEU A 442 22.98 2.19 -19.44
CA LEU A 442 23.26 1.96 -18.01
C LEU A 442 24.49 2.81 -17.65
N SER A 443 24.33 3.73 -16.70
CA SER A 443 25.41 4.50 -16.06
C SER A 443 25.68 3.93 -14.66
N GLU A 444 26.81 4.30 -14.04
CA GLU A 444 27.17 3.91 -12.66
C GLU A 444 26.05 4.25 -11.64
N SER A 445 25.18 5.21 -11.98
CA SER A 445 23.99 5.63 -11.21
C SER A 445 22.99 4.55 -10.84
N ILE A 446 22.96 3.43 -11.59
CA ILE A 446 22.03 2.33 -11.28
C ILE A 446 22.47 1.56 -10.03
N PHE A 447 23.77 1.55 -9.71
CA PHE A 447 24.30 0.93 -8.49
C PHE A 447 24.27 1.88 -7.28
N GLY A 448 24.05 3.18 -7.51
CA GLY A 448 23.94 4.18 -6.46
C GLY A 448 22.82 3.86 -5.47
N ILE A 449 23.17 3.79 -4.18
CA ILE A 449 22.19 3.69 -3.10
C ILE A 449 21.70 5.12 -2.80
N TYR A 450 20.41 5.35 -3.02
CA TYR A 450 19.79 6.66 -2.84
C TYR A 450 20.02 7.21 -1.40
N PRO A 451 20.67 8.36 -1.22
CA PRO A 451 21.11 8.83 0.10
C PRO A 451 19.98 9.55 0.83
N LEU A 452 19.12 8.78 1.49
CA LEU A 452 17.92 9.27 2.20
C LEU A 452 18.19 10.43 3.18
N LYS A 453 19.36 10.45 3.82
CA LYS A 453 19.77 11.49 4.78
C LYS A 453 19.89 12.90 4.18
N VAL A 454 19.98 13.02 2.85
CA VAL A 454 20.09 14.31 2.17
C VAL A 454 18.72 15.00 2.07
N GLU A 455 17.64 14.22 2.11
CA GLU A 455 16.27 14.71 1.97
C GLU A 455 15.88 15.72 3.07
N GLU A 456 15.26 16.84 2.69
CA GLU A 456 14.76 17.85 3.63
C GLU A 456 13.52 18.54 3.05
N ILE A 457 12.46 18.65 3.85
CA ILE A 457 11.31 19.50 3.51
C ILE A 457 11.48 20.82 4.25
N ARG A 458 11.38 21.93 3.52
CA ARG A 458 11.51 23.27 4.07
C ARG A 458 10.44 24.20 3.52
N GLU A 459 9.94 25.08 4.38
CA GLU A 459 9.04 26.14 3.93
C GLU A 459 9.87 27.31 3.39
N VAL A 460 9.62 27.70 2.15
CA VAL A 460 10.29 28.80 1.46
C VAL A 460 9.23 29.68 0.82
N ASN A 461 9.11 30.91 1.28
CA ASN A 461 8.12 31.87 0.78
C ASN A 461 6.68 31.32 0.76
N GLY A 462 6.25 30.68 1.86
CA GLY A 462 4.92 30.07 2.01
C GLY A 462 4.69 28.77 1.22
N ASN A 463 5.70 28.27 0.50
CA ASN A 463 5.63 27.03 -0.25
C ASN A 463 6.46 25.93 0.42
N LYS A 464 5.93 24.70 0.43
CA LYS A 464 6.71 23.52 0.84
C LYS A 464 7.64 23.13 -0.31
N VAL A 465 8.95 23.24 -0.06
CA VAL A 465 10.00 22.83 -0.98
C VAL A 465 10.66 21.56 -0.45
N PHE A 466 10.74 20.53 -1.28
CA PHE A 466 11.42 19.29 -0.95
C PHE A 466 12.79 19.26 -1.63
N LEU A 467 13.85 19.26 -0.84
CA LEU A 467 15.21 19.06 -1.33
C LEU A 467 15.50 17.57 -1.32
N ARG A 468 15.93 17.02 -2.45
CA ARG A 468 16.28 15.61 -2.58
C ARG A 468 17.35 15.37 -3.64
N PRO A 469 18.12 14.27 -3.55
CA PRO A 469 18.94 13.82 -4.66
C PRO A 469 18.11 13.62 -5.94
N ALA A 470 18.72 13.92 -7.09
CA ALA A 470 18.13 13.61 -8.40
C ALA A 470 18.04 12.10 -8.61
N LYS A 471 17.03 11.68 -9.34
CA LYS A 471 16.72 10.28 -9.65
C LYS A 471 16.84 10.05 -11.16
N PRO A 472 17.08 8.81 -11.61
CA PRO A 472 17.07 8.49 -13.05
C PRO A 472 15.75 8.85 -13.77
N THR A 473 14.67 9.03 -13.03
CA THR A 473 13.35 9.45 -13.53
C THR A 473 13.16 10.96 -13.66
N ASP A 474 14.12 11.78 -13.21
CA ASP A 474 14.05 13.24 -13.29
C ASP A 474 14.50 13.82 -14.64
N GLU A 475 14.90 12.96 -15.59
CA GLU A 475 15.35 13.34 -16.94
C GLU A 475 14.50 14.47 -17.55
N ARG A 476 13.18 14.26 -17.60
CA ARG A 476 12.24 15.21 -18.18
C ARG A 476 12.11 16.49 -17.35
N LEU A 477 12.06 16.36 -16.03
CA LEU A 477 11.92 17.51 -15.12
C LEU A 477 13.14 18.42 -15.16
N ILE A 478 14.34 17.85 -15.32
CA ILE A 478 15.58 18.60 -15.47
C ILE A 478 15.63 19.31 -16.83
N GLN A 479 15.16 18.67 -17.90
CA GLN A 479 15.03 19.35 -19.19
C GLN A 479 14.07 20.54 -19.10
N GLU A 480 12.88 20.34 -18.52
CA GLU A 480 11.88 21.39 -18.33
C GLU A 480 12.43 22.54 -17.48
N HIS A 481 13.18 22.22 -16.41
CA HIS A 481 13.87 23.23 -15.61
C HIS A 481 14.76 24.14 -16.46
N PHE A 482 15.57 23.59 -17.38
CA PHE A 482 16.43 24.41 -18.23
C PHE A 482 15.68 25.19 -19.31
N TYR A 483 14.58 24.65 -19.85
CA TYR A 483 13.73 25.38 -20.80
C TYR A 483 12.93 26.52 -20.14
N ASP A 484 12.66 26.42 -18.83
CA ASP A 484 11.98 27.44 -18.03
C ASP A 484 12.93 28.57 -17.54
N MET A 485 14.24 28.48 -17.80
CA MET A 485 15.21 29.49 -17.37
C MET A 485 15.26 30.72 -18.30
N ASP A 486 15.59 31.88 -17.72
CA ASP A 486 15.92 33.09 -18.48
C ASP A 486 17.22 32.88 -19.27
N LYS A 487 17.33 33.50 -20.44
CA LYS A 487 18.49 33.36 -21.35
C LYS A 487 19.83 33.67 -20.66
N ASP A 488 19.88 34.74 -19.87
CA ASP A 488 21.10 35.16 -19.18
C ASP A 488 21.57 34.12 -18.14
N ASP A 489 20.62 33.44 -17.49
CA ASP A 489 20.93 32.38 -16.53
C ASP A 489 21.42 31.10 -17.23
N VAL A 490 20.88 30.79 -18.41
CA VAL A 490 21.39 29.69 -19.27
C VAL A 490 22.82 29.97 -19.70
N ILE A 491 23.10 31.19 -20.19
CA ILE A 491 24.45 31.60 -20.58
C ILE A 491 25.39 31.52 -19.39
N SER A 492 24.95 31.98 -18.21
CA SER A 492 25.76 31.89 -16.98
C SER A 492 26.04 30.44 -16.55
N ARG A 493 25.12 29.52 -16.79
CA ARG A 493 25.25 28.10 -16.41
C ARG A 493 26.11 27.28 -17.36
N PHE A 494 26.01 27.54 -18.66
CA PHE A 494 26.67 26.74 -19.70
C PHE A 494 27.83 27.49 -20.38
N MET A 495 28.04 28.76 -20.05
CA MET A 495 29.06 29.66 -20.61
C MET A 495 28.88 29.99 -22.11
N HIS A 496 27.73 29.65 -22.69
CA HIS A 496 27.34 29.99 -24.06
C HIS A 496 25.82 29.98 -24.19
N GLU A 497 25.28 30.60 -25.25
CA GLU A 497 23.86 30.54 -25.55
C GLU A 497 23.48 29.10 -25.95
N LYS A 498 22.46 28.55 -25.27
CA LYS A 498 21.99 27.19 -25.49
C LYS A 498 20.47 27.19 -25.58
N LEU A 499 19.95 26.77 -26.74
CA LEU A 499 18.50 26.72 -27.02
C LEU A 499 17.94 25.30 -26.93
N LEU A 500 18.80 24.29 -26.90
CA LEU A 500 18.42 22.89 -26.90
C LEU A 500 19.11 22.17 -25.74
N PHE A 501 18.33 21.41 -24.99
CA PHE A 501 18.82 20.55 -23.90
C PHE A 501 18.55 19.08 -24.24
N PRO A 502 19.24 18.50 -25.25
CA PRO A 502 19.07 17.11 -25.60
C PRO A 502 19.49 16.23 -24.41
N ARG A 503 18.92 15.04 -24.33
CA ARG A 503 19.09 14.12 -23.19
C ARG A 503 20.56 13.88 -22.79
N LYS A 504 21.46 13.79 -23.78
CA LYS A 504 22.89 13.55 -23.55
C LYS A 504 23.56 14.68 -22.77
N ASP A 505 23.09 15.91 -22.93
CA ASP A 505 23.72 17.10 -22.36
C ASP A 505 23.33 17.32 -20.89
N VAL A 506 22.24 16.69 -20.45
CA VAL A 506 21.75 16.76 -19.06
C VAL A 506 21.88 15.41 -18.35
N ALA A 507 22.50 14.42 -19.01
CA ALA A 507 22.67 13.06 -18.52
C ALA A 507 23.33 13.02 -17.13
N ASP A 508 24.43 13.76 -16.97
CA ASP A 508 25.24 13.78 -15.74
C ASP A 508 24.47 14.33 -14.52
N MET A 509 23.30 14.95 -14.73
CA MET A 509 22.48 15.50 -13.65
C MET A 509 21.43 14.52 -13.10
N TYR A 510 20.99 13.53 -13.88
CA TYR A 510 20.03 12.51 -13.43
C TYR A 510 20.63 11.10 -13.38
N GLN A 511 21.76 10.87 -14.07
CA GLN A 511 22.56 9.66 -14.02
C GLN A 511 23.65 9.77 -12.95
N VAL A 512 23.23 9.99 -11.69
CA VAL A 512 24.13 10.22 -10.55
C VAL A 512 24.38 8.95 -9.73
N ASP A 513 25.65 8.68 -9.39
CA ASP A 513 26.07 7.56 -8.51
C ASP A 513 26.07 7.94 -7.03
N TYR A 514 25.83 9.21 -6.70
CA TYR A 514 25.81 9.80 -5.36
C TYR A 514 27.16 9.82 -4.62
N VAL A 515 28.24 9.41 -5.29
CA VAL A 515 29.61 9.39 -4.76
C VAL A 515 30.52 10.32 -5.55
N ARG A 516 30.76 10.02 -6.83
CA ARG A 516 31.55 10.83 -7.76
C ARG A 516 30.72 11.95 -8.37
N ASN A 517 29.44 11.69 -8.64
CA ASN A 517 28.52 12.68 -9.17
C ASN A 517 27.29 12.75 -8.29
N MET A 518 26.97 13.94 -7.79
CA MET A 518 25.81 14.19 -6.98
C MET A 518 25.04 15.36 -7.54
N THR A 519 23.75 15.18 -7.77
CA THR A 519 22.83 16.27 -8.07
C THR A 519 21.75 16.29 -7.01
N ILE A 520 21.49 17.47 -6.45
CA ILE A 520 20.40 17.74 -5.53
C ILE A 520 19.45 18.70 -6.22
N VAL A 521 18.17 18.34 -6.21
CA VAL A 521 17.08 19.14 -6.76
C VAL A 521 16.21 19.68 -5.63
N ALA A 522 15.74 20.91 -5.77
CA ALA A 522 14.64 21.45 -4.99
C ALA A 522 13.37 21.34 -5.83
N VAL A 523 12.37 20.65 -5.30
CA VAL A 523 11.10 20.40 -5.99
C VAL A 523 9.91 20.94 -5.23
N VAL A 524 8.88 21.31 -5.97
CA VAL A 524 7.55 21.72 -5.46
C VAL A 524 6.46 20.88 -6.10
N GLY A 525 5.32 20.76 -5.43
CA GLY A 525 4.20 19.93 -5.87
C GLY A 525 4.14 18.58 -5.18
N GLU A 526 3.22 17.72 -5.61
CA GLU A 526 3.03 16.39 -5.04
C GLU A 526 4.08 15.39 -5.55
N VAL A 527 4.44 14.43 -4.71
CA VAL A 527 5.40 13.38 -5.04
C VAL A 527 5.00 12.69 -6.35
N GLY A 528 5.91 12.72 -7.33
CA GLY A 528 5.74 12.08 -8.64
C GLY A 528 5.14 12.96 -9.75
N VAL A 529 4.61 14.14 -9.41
CA VAL A 529 4.17 15.20 -10.35
C VAL A 529 4.84 16.54 -10.00
N GLU A 530 6.06 16.43 -9.52
CA GLU A 530 6.88 17.52 -9.00
C GLU A 530 7.40 18.44 -10.11
N ARG A 531 7.64 19.71 -9.79
CA ARG A 531 8.40 20.66 -10.62
C ARG A 531 9.74 20.99 -9.98
N ILE A 532 10.83 20.88 -10.73
CA ILE A 532 12.17 21.28 -10.28
C ILE A 532 12.33 22.79 -10.38
N VAL A 533 12.58 23.43 -9.23
CA VAL A 533 12.76 24.89 -9.14
C VAL A 533 14.22 25.30 -8.95
N SER A 534 15.06 24.38 -8.48
CA SER A 534 16.51 24.57 -8.42
C SER A 534 17.26 23.25 -8.58
N VAL A 535 18.40 23.31 -9.25
CA VAL A 535 19.35 22.21 -9.39
C VAL A 535 20.70 22.67 -8.88
N GLY A 536 21.36 21.85 -8.07
CA GLY A 536 22.78 22.00 -7.77
C GLY A 536 23.47 20.66 -7.88
N ALA A 537 24.64 20.63 -8.49
CA ALA A 537 25.40 19.41 -8.68
C ALA A 537 26.87 19.59 -8.30
N TYR A 538 27.53 18.50 -7.92
CA TYR A 538 28.98 18.39 -7.94
C TYR A 538 29.42 17.26 -8.87
N PHE A 539 30.56 17.46 -9.54
CA PHE A 539 31.20 16.49 -10.43
C PHE A 539 32.65 16.26 -9.97
N PHE A 540 33.00 15.03 -9.62
CA PHE A 540 34.31 14.70 -9.09
C PHE A 540 35.42 14.81 -10.15
N GLU A 541 36.51 15.47 -9.79
CA GLU A 541 37.73 15.63 -10.57
C GLU A 541 38.87 14.76 -9.96
N PRO A 542 39.11 13.54 -10.47
CA PRO A 542 40.06 12.60 -9.86
C PRO A 542 41.49 13.13 -9.76
N ALA A 543 41.92 13.95 -10.72
CA ALA A 543 43.28 14.49 -10.78
C ALA A 543 43.62 15.41 -9.59
N ARG A 544 42.60 16.06 -9.01
CA ARG A 544 42.76 17.04 -7.92
C ARG A 544 42.17 16.55 -6.60
N ASN A 545 41.40 15.46 -6.63
CA ASN A 545 40.53 15.01 -5.52
C ASN A 545 39.56 16.12 -5.05
N MET A 546 39.03 16.90 -5.99
CA MET A 546 38.09 18.00 -5.75
C MET A 546 36.80 17.72 -6.52
N ALA A 547 35.73 18.49 -6.28
CA ALA A 547 34.52 18.41 -7.08
C ALA A 547 34.06 19.77 -7.58
N GLU A 548 33.83 19.87 -8.88
CA GLU A 548 33.30 21.07 -9.52
C GLU A 548 31.80 21.19 -9.24
N VAL A 549 31.37 22.34 -8.71
CA VAL A 549 29.96 22.62 -8.45
C VAL A 549 29.32 23.50 -9.50
N ALA A 550 28.05 23.22 -9.79
CA ALA A 550 27.25 24.04 -10.70
C ALA A 550 25.79 24.14 -10.23
N PHE A 551 25.16 25.29 -10.48
CA PHE A 551 23.83 25.61 -9.96
C PHE A 551 22.94 26.28 -11.00
N SER A 552 21.64 26.01 -10.90
CA SER A 552 20.59 26.72 -11.61
C SER A 552 19.35 26.89 -10.72
N VAL A 553 18.66 28.02 -10.86
CA VAL A 553 17.46 28.38 -10.10
C VAL A 553 16.51 29.14 -11.01
N LEU A 554 15.24 28.73 -11.03
CA LEU A 554 14.21 29.45 -11.77
C LEU A 554 14.02 30.86 -11.21
N LYS A 555 13.72 31.82 -12.09
CA LYS A 555 13.63 33.25 -11.79
C LYS A 555 12.82 33.57 -10.52
N ASP A 556 11.61 33.02 -10.42
CA ASP A 556 10.67 33.26 -9.32
C ASP A 556 11.17 32.68 -7.96
N TRP A 557 12.23 31.87 -8.00
CA TRP A 557 12.83 31.21 -6.83
C TRP A 557 14.23 31.74 -6.49
N GLN A 558 14.74 32.70 -7.26
CA GLN A 558 16.03 33.33 -7.02
C GLN A 558 15.99 34.21 -5.76
N GLY A 559 17.12 34.29 -5.06
CA GLY A 559 17.24 35.09 -3.84
C GLY A 559 16.57 34.50 -2.59
N LEU A 560 15.88 33.36 -2.71
CA LEU A 560 15.20 32.68 -1.59
C LEU A 560 16.12 31.70 -0.81
N GLY A 561 17.43 31.69 -1.11
CA GLY A 561 18.42 30.89 -0.38
C GLY A 561 18.50 29.41 -0.76
N LEU A 562 17.79 28.95 -1.80
CA LEU A 562 17.80 27.55 -2.25
C LEU A 562 19.20 27.04 -2.58
N SER A 563 19.97 27.77 -3.41
CA SER A 563 21.33 27.35 -3.76
C SER A 563 22.26 27.29 -2.54
N SER A 564 22.09 28.19 -1.57
CA SER A 564 22.86 28.17 -0.31
C SER A 564 22.53 26.97 0.57
N LEU A 565 21.31 26.44 0.49
CA LEU A 565 20.96 25.17 1.13
C LEU A 565 21.59 24.00 0.38
N ILE A 566 21.50 24.00 -0.95
CA ILE A 566 22.03 22.91 -1.78
C ILE A 566 23.55 22.82 -1.69
N ILE A 567 24.30 23.92 -1.80
CA ILE A 567 25.77 23.90 -1.74
C ILE A 567 26.31 23.34 -0.42
N ARG A 568 25.62 23.61 0.70
CA ARG A 568 25.98 23.04 2.01
C ARG A 568 25.77 21.53 2.03
N LYS A 569 24.62 21.04 1.54
CA LYS A 569 24.36 19.61 1.41
C LYS A 569 25.35 18.91 0.48
N LEU A 570 25.71 19.55 -0.64
CA LEU A 570 26.74 19.04 -1.56
C LEU A 570 28.11 18.99 -0.88
N ALA A 571 28.49 20.01 -0.12
CA ALA A 571 29.75 20.03 0.63
C ALA A 571 29.80 18.92 1.70
N ASP A 572 28.70 18.72 2.44
CA ASP A 572 28.60 17.64 3.42
C ASP A 572 28.71 16.27 2.75
N ALA A 573 27.98 16.04 1.65
CA ALA A 573 28.04 14.78 0.91
C ALA A 573 29.44 14.52 0.30
N ALA A 574 30.06 15.54 -0.30
CA ALA A 574 31.41 15.44 -0.86
C ALA A 574 32.44 15.08 0.21
N ARG A 575 32.34 15.70 1.40
CA ARG A 575 33.22 15.42 2.54
C ARG A 575 33.06 13.99 3.05
N GLU A 576 31.83 13.51 3.21
CA GLU A 576 31.54 12.13 3.61
C GLU A 576 32.04 11.09 2.60
N ASN A 577 32.05 11.45 1.32
CA ASN A 577 32.58 10.63 0.23
C ASN A 577 34.11 10.74 0.06
N GLY A 578 34.82 11.48 0.93
CA GLY A 578 36.29 11.59 0.92
C GLY A 578 36.86 12.57 -0.11
N ILE A 579 36.03 13.41 -0.71
CA ILE A 579 36.47 14.48 -1.62
C ILE A 579 37.07 15.62 -0.79
N SER A 580 38.24 16.15 -1.19
CA SER A 580 39.01 17.11 -0.40
C SER A 580 38.41 18.52 -0.36
N GLY A 581 37.54 18.88 -1.31
CA GLY A 581 36.97 20.21 -1.39
C GLY A 581 36.12 20.43 -2.64
N LEU A 582 35.66 21.67 -2.80
CA LEU A 582 34.84 22.09 -3.94
C LEU A 582 35.58 23.10 -4.81
N THR A 583 35.24 23.11 -6.09
CA THR A 583 35.74 24.03 -7.12
C THR A 583 34.56 24.60 -7.91
N ALA A 584 34.72 25.78 -8.51
CA ALA A 584 33.72 26.33 -9.42
C ALA A 584 34.37 27.25 -10.45
N TYR A 585 33.92 27.17 -11.70
CA TYR A 585 34.24 28.14 -12.74
C TYR A 585 33.06 29.09 -12.94
N THR A 586 33.34 30.40 -12.94
CA THR A 586 32.30 31.41 -13.12
C THR A 586 32.85 32.66 -13.81
N GLN A 587 32.00 33.37 -14.55
CA GLN A 587 32.37 34.66 -15.13
C GLN A 587 32.63 35.70 -14.02
N PRO A 588 33.58 36.65 -14.19
CA PRO A 588 33.88 37.67 -13.17
C PRO A 588 32.70 38.56 -12.76
N ASN A 589 31.73 38.75 -13.66
CA ASN A 589 30.52 39.54 -13.42
C ASN A 589 29.41 38.74 -12.70
N ASN A 590 29.52 37.41 -12.56
CA ASN A 590 28.53 36.58 -11.87
C ASN A 590 28.68 36.65 -10.34
N GLN A 591 28.34 37.83 -9.81
CA GLN A 591 28.40 38.13 -8.37
C GLN A 591 27.53 37.20 -7.52
N ARG A 592 26.48 36.60 -8.10
CA ARG A 592 25.62 35.64 -7.42
C ARG A 592 26.37 34.35 -7.10
N MET A 593 27.09 33.79 -8.08
CA MET A 593 27.88 32.57 -7.88
C MET A 593 29.06 32.80 -6.93
N ILE A 594 29.75 33.94 -7.06
CA ILE A 594 30.87 34.29 -6.16
C ILE A 594 30.40 34.36 -4.70
N LYS A 595 29.30 35.08 -4.44
CA LYS A 595 28.71 35.17 -3.09
C LYS A 595 28.20 33.82 -2.58
N LEU A 596 27.62 33.00 -3.46
CA LEU A 596 27.17 31.66 -3.10
C LEU A 596 28.35 30.79 -2.65
N PHE A 597 29.44 30.77 -3.41
CA PHE A 597 30.63 29.97 -3.08
C PHE A 597 31.30 30.46 -1.79
N GLN A 598 31.37 31.79 -1.60
CA GLN A 598 31.86 32.43 -0.36
C GLN A 598 30.96 32.20 0.86
N SER A 599 29.73 31.70 0.68
CA SER A 599 28.85 31.36 1.81
C SER A 599 29.24 30.06 2.52
N LEU A 600 30.17 29.29 1.95
CA LEU A 600 30.73 28.10 2.58
C LEU A 600 31.59 28.48 3.79
N PRO A 601 31.59 27.65 4.87
CA PRO A 601 32.37 27.91 6.08
C PRO A 601 33.86 27.56 5.92
N TYR A 602 34.41 27.73 4.72
CA TYR A 602 35.77 27.36 4.35
C TYR A 602 36.49 28.54 3.71
N LYS A 603 37.82 28.55 3.83
CA LYS A 603 38.66 29.54 3.17
C LYS A 603 38.54 29.37 1.65
N VAL A 604 38.05 30.41 0.98
CA VAL A 604 37.91 30.44 -0.48
C VAL A 604 39.12 31.11 -1.11
N ASN A 605 39.80 30.38 -1.98
CA ASN A 605 40.84 30.91 -2.85
C ASN A 605 40.23 31.25 -4.22
N THR A 606 40.57 32.41 -4.76
CA THR A 606 40.11 32.89 -6.07
C THR A 606 41.32 33.14 -6.96
N SER A 607 41.34 32.53 -8.15
CA SER A 607 42.33 32.80 -9.19
C SER A 607 41.65 33.04 -10.52
N PHE A 608 42.35 33.73 -11.43
CA PHE A 608 41.93 33.84 -12.82
C PHE A 608 42.48 32.66 -13.61
N ASP A 609 41.64 32.08 -14.46
CA ASP A 609 42.00 31.09 -15.46
C ASP A 609 41.43 31.57 -16.80
N GLU A 610 42.30 32.08 -17.68
CA GLU A 610 41.95 32.84 -18.88
C GLU A 610 40.93 33.96 -18.58
N ASP A 611 39.72 33.89 -19.17
CA ASP A 611 38.63 34.86 -19.01
C ASP A 611 37.67 34.50 -17.85
N MET A 612 37.96 33.44 -17.09
CA MET A 612 37.10 32.89 -16.05
C MET A 612 37.70 33.06 -14.65
N LEU A 613 36.84 33.17 -13.64
CA LEU A 613 37.25 33.01 -12.24
C LEU A 613 37.17 31.54 -11.85
N TYR A 614 38.28 31.03 -11.34
CA TYR A 614 38.37 29.75 -10.65
C TYR A 614 38.28 29.97 -9.14
N LEU A 615 37.22 29.45 -8.53
CA LEU A 615 37.00 29.45 -7.09
C LEU A 615 37.30 28.07 -6.54
N SER A 616 38.02 27.99 -5.42
CA SER A 616 38.29 26.72 -4.74
C SER A 616 38.27 26.86 -3.23
N CYS A 617 37.81 25.82 -2.54
CA CYS A 617 37.92 25.71 -1.09
C CYS A 617 38.19 24.25 -0.69
N LYS A 618 39.06 24.03 0.28
CA LYS A 618 39.27 22.71 0.87
C LYS A 618 38.56 22.57 2.20
N PHE A 619 38.07 21.38 2.50
CA PHE A 619 37.31 21.13 3.73
C PHE A 619 38.16 21.10 5.00
N ASP A 620 39.48 20.97 4.87
CA ASP A 620 40.46 21.04 5.97
C ASP A 620 40.94 22.49 6.28
N GLU A 621 40.48 23.47 5.50
CA GLU A 621 40.81 24.90 5.65
C GLU A 621 39.55 25.71 6.04
N PRO A 622 39.16 25.77 7.33
CA PRO A 622 38.01 26.58 7.78
C PRO A 622 38.25 28.08 7.58
N ALA A 623 37.17 28.84 7.38
CA ALA A 623 37.16 30.28 7.08
C ALA A 623 37.61 31.17 8.25
#